data_AF-A0A0F9HQF8-F1
#
_entry.id   AF-A0A0F9HQF8-F1
#
_cell.length_a   1.000
_cell.length_b   1.000
_cell.length_c   1.000
_cell.angle_alpha   90.00
_cell.angle_beta   90.00
_cell.angle_gamma   90.00
#
_symmetry.space_group_name_H-M   'P 1'
#
loop_
_entity.id
_entity.type
_entity.pdbx_description
1 polymer ?
#
loop_
_entity_poly.entity_id
_entity_poly.type
_entity_poly.pdbx_seq_one_letter_code
_entity_poly.pdbx_strand_id
1 'polypeptide(L)'
;MIIRPITDRDLETLFQIATESGPGFTSLTPDRDVLSRKIAHSMDSFERLVIKPGDEHYLFVLEDEATGEIMGTTGIEANAGHTRPLYHFRRNTVTRHSRHLDLRRSVETLTRCSHYTGYSEICSLYLRPEFRRPHAGKLLSRVRFLFMALHPERFSDNVIAEMRGVSDASGQSPFWNWLKAHFVDMDFDRATHLVGTGYTDFIDELMPSHPLYTCLMSQEARAVLGQVHNLTRPALRILETEGFEHKGLIDLFDAGPT
;
A
#
# COMPACT_ATOMS: atom_id res chain seq x y z
N MET A 1 4.39 -16.91 -20.62
CA MET A 1 4.20 -16.06 -19.42
C MET A 1 3.59 -16.94 -18.36
N ILE A 2 4.32 -17.21 -17.29
CA ILE A 2 3.90 -18.11 -16.21
C ILE A 2 3.87 -17.29 -14.92
N ILE A 3 2.81 -17.46 -14.12
CA ILE A 3 2.81 -17.01 -12.73
C ILE A 3 3.21 -18.18 -11.86
N ARG A 4 4.13 -17.95 -10.92
CA ARG A 4 4.50 -18.92 -9.90
C ARG A 4 4.81 -18.25 -8.55
N PRO A 5 4.78 -18.99 -7.44
CA PRO A 5 5.39 -18.55 -6.20
C PRO A 5 6.83 -18.07 -6.39
N ILE A 6 7.19 -17.04 -5.65
CA ILE A 6 8.58 -16.59 -5.56
C ILE A 6 9.44 -17.63 -4.82
N THR A 7 10.74 -17.64 -5.11
CA THR A 7 11.72 -18.53 -4.48
C THR A 7 13.03 -17.77 -4.20
N ASP A 8 13.92 -18.35 -3.41
CA ASP A 8 15.21 -17.72 -3.05
C ASP A 8 16.06 -17.31 -4.25
N ARG A 9 15.95 -18.02 -5.39
CA ARG A 9 16.69 -17.70 -6.62
C ARG A 9 16.27 -16.37 -7.24
N ASP A 10 15.10 -15.84 -6.87
CA ASP A 10 14.54 -14.61 -7.43
C ASP A 10 14.96 -13.36 -6.63
N LEU A 11 15.73 -13.50 -5.54
CA LEU A 11 16.10 -12.41 -4.63
C LEU A 11 16.73 -11.21 -5.34
N GLU A 12 17.73 -11.44 -6.20
CA GLU A 12 18.42 -10.34 -6.88
C GLU A 12 17.49 -9.62 -7.87
N THR A 13 16.63 -10.35 -8.57
CA THR A 13 15.65 -9.73 -9.47
C THR A 13 14.55 -9.00 -8.70
N LEU A 14 14.12 -9.52 -7.54
CA LEU A 14 13.19 -8.83 -6.66
C LEU A 14 13.81 -7.54 -6.09
N PHE A 15 15.10 -7.56 -5.73
CA PHE A 15 15.84 -6.38 -5.30
C PHE A 15 15.92 -5.32 -6.41
N GLN A 16 16.16 -5.75 -7.64
CA GLN A 16 16.12 -4.87 -8.81
C GLN A 16 14.72 -4.27 -8.98
N ILE A 17 13.66 -5.07 -8.94
CA ILE A 17 12.27 -4.61 -9.00
C ILE A 17 11.95 -3.60 -7.89
N ALA A 18 12.38 -3.86 -6.66
CA ALA A 18 12.19 -2.95 -5.52
C ALA A 18 12.88 -1.60 -5.79
N THR A 19 14.09 -1.62 -6.34
CA THR A 19 14.84 -0.42 -6.72
C THR A 19 14.11 0.35 -7.84
N GLU A 20 13.63 -0.35 -8.88
CA GLU A 20 12.90 0.24 -10.00
C GLU A 20 11.51 0.77 -9.63
N SER A 21 10.93 0.30 -8.51
CA SER A 21 9.62 0.76 -8.03
C SER A 21 9.65 2.17 -7.42
N GLY A 22 10.82 2.58 -6.91
CA GLY A 22 11.06 3.91 -6.35
C GLY A 22 10.43 4.14 -4.97
N PRO A 23 10.52 5.38 -4.45
CA PRO A 23 10.07 5.72 -3.10
C PRO A 23 8.54 5.62 -2.94
N GLY A 24 8.09 5.45 -1.69
CA GLY A 24 6.67 5.30 -1.35
C GLY A 24 6.09 3.91 -1.62
N PHE A 25 6.90 2.95 -2.08
CA PHE A 25 6.48 1.58 -2.30
C PHE A 25 6.91 0.69 -1.10
N THR A 26 6.33 0.94 0.07
CA THR A 26 6.74 0.33 1.36
C THR A 26 6.69 -1.20 1.34
N SER A 27 5.76 -1.80 0.58
CA SER A 27 5.68 -3.26 0.40
C SER A 27 6.84 -3.86 -0.41
N LEU A 28 7.70 -3.08 -1.08
CA LEU A 28 8.89 -3.53 -1.82
C LEU A 28 10.07 -2.62 -1.52
N THR A 29 10.63 -2.75 -0.32
CA THR A 29 11.83 -1.98 0.07
C THR A 29 13.08 -2.60 -0.54
N PRO A 30 13.98 -1.81 -1.18
CA PRO A 30 15.23 -2.31 -1.77
C PRO A 30 16.27 -2.60 -0.69
N ASP A 31 16.00 -3.61 0.13
CA ASP A 31 16.85 -4.11 1.21
C ASP A 31 16.89 -5.64 1.12
N ARG A 32 18.09 -6.19 0.87
CA ARG A 32 18.26 -7.63 0.62
C ARG A 32 17.83 -8.49 1.80
N ASP A 33 18.10 -8.05 3.03
CA ASP A 33 17.78 -8.82 4.21
C ASP A 33 16.26 -8.84 4.43
N VAL A 34 15.59 -7.71 4.21
CA VAL A 34 14.12 -7.62 4.25
C VAL A 34 13.50 -8.49 3.16
N LEU A 35 13.98 -8.39 1.93
CA LEU A 35 13.44 -9.14 0.79
C LEU A 35 13.69 -10.65 0.93
N SER A 36 14.85 -11.06 1.44
CA SER A 36 15.15 -12.47 1.72
C SER A 36 14.20 -13.04 2.77
N ARG A 37 13.97 -12.32 3.89
CA ARG A 37 12.96 -12.73 4.89
C ARG A 37 11.55 -12.79 4.30
N LYS A 38 11.21 -11.85 3.43
CA LYS A 38 9.91 -11.80 2.75
C LYS A 38 9.70 -12.99 1.81
N ILE A 39 10.73 -13.42 1.08
CA ILE A 39 10.71 -14.60 0.23
C ILE A 39 10.53 -15.86 1.08
N ALA A 40 11.36 -16.04 2.12
CA ALA A 40 11.28 -17.19 3.02
C ALA A 40 9.89 -17.30 3.67
N HIS A 41 9.36 -16.19 4.20
CA HIS A 41 8.01 -16.14 4.77
C HIS A 41 6.93 -16.49 3.74
N SER A 42 7.12 -16.07 2.48
CA SER A 42 6.18 -16.44 1.42
C SER A 42 6.21 -17.93 1.11
N MET A 43 7.40 -18.53 1.06
CA MET A 43 7.55 -19.97 0.81
C MET A 43 6.89 -20.77 1.94
N ASP A 44 7.15 -20.41 3.20
CA ASP A 44 6.51 -21.03 4.37
C ASP A 44 4.98 -20.90 4.32
N SER A 45 4.46 -19.74 3.89
CA SER A 45 3.01 -19.48 3.77
C SER A 45 2.33 -20.39 2.75
N PHE A 46 2.98 -20.68 1.61
CA PHE A 46 2.44 -21.60 0.60
C PHE A 46 2.36 -23.04 1.11
N GLU A 47 3.30 -23.48 1.94
CA GLU A 47 3.34 -24.84 2.49
C GLU A 47 2.43 -25.04 3.71
N ARG A 48 2.07 -23.95 4.40
CA ARG A 48 1.27 -24.00 5.62
C ARG A 48 -0.13 -24.56 5.36
N LEU A 49 -0.58 -25.49 6.21
CA LEU A 49 -2.00 -25.83 6.30
C LEU A 49 -2.74 -24.74 7.08
N VAL A 50 -3.63 -24.03 6.40
CA VAL A 50 -4.35 -22.86 6.94
C VAL A 50 -5.83 -23.18 7.06
N ILE A 51 -6.42 -22.87 8.21
CA ILE A 51 -7.85 -23.03 8.48
C ILE A 51 -8.56 -21.70 8.78
N LYS A 52 -7.79 -20.62 8.92
CA LYS A 52 -8.23 -19.23 9.06
C LYS A 52 -7.05 -18.28 8.72
N PRO A 53 -7.29 -17.04 8.27
CA PRO A 53 -6.22 -16.10 7.96
C PRO A 53 -5.36 -15.78 9.19
N GLY A 54 -4.05 -16.01 9.07
CA GLY A 54 -3.01 -15.68 10.04
C GLY A 54 -2.04 -14.66 9.47
N ASP A 55 -0.75 -14.79 9.82
CA ASP A 55 0.30 -13.91 9.34
C ASP A 55 0.78 -14.22 7.93
N GLU A 56 0.10 -15.10 7.17
CA GLU A 56 0.61 -15.56 5.88
C GLU A 56 0.76 -14.41 4.86
N HIS A 57 1.85 -14.50 4.10
CA HIS A 57 2.17 -13.59 3.00
C HIS A 57 2.43 -14.40 1.73
N TYR A 58 1.79 -14.05 0.61
CA TYR A 58 1.94 -14.80 -0.64
C TYR A 58 2.51 -13.89 -1.72
N LEU A 59 3.73 -14.14 -2.16
CA LEU A 59 4.42 -13.38 -3.19
C LEU A 59 4.60 -14.24 -4.45
N PHE A 60 4.22 -13.68 -5.59
CA PHE A 60 4.27 -14.31 -6.90
C PHE A 60 5.13 -13.51 -7.84
N VAL A 61 5.75 -14.19 -8.79
CA VAL A 61 6.48 -13.59 -9.90
C VAL A 61 5.83 -13.95 -11.24
N LEU A 62 5.89 -13.02 -12.18
CA LEU A 62 5.58 -13.27 -13.60
C LEU A 62 6.89 -13.56 -14.33
N GLU A 63 7.01 -14.77 -14.87
CA GLU A 63 8.19 -15.24 -15.59
C GLU A 63 7.91 -15.38 -17.08
N ASP A 64 8.87 -15.00 -17.92
CA ASP A 64 8.87 -15.35 -19.32
C ASP A 64 9.36 -16.80 -19.49
N GLU A 65 8.51 -17.64 -20.08
CA GLU A 65 8.74 -19.09 -20.18
C GLU A 65 9.92 -19.44 -21.10
N ALA A 66 10.21 -18.59 -22.09
CA ALA A 66 11.27 -18.86 -23.05
C ALA A 66 12.66 -18.47 -22.52
N THR A 67 12.74 -17.40 -21.72
CA THR A 67 14.01 -16.85 -21.24
C THR A 67 14.28 -17.11 -19.77
N GLY A 68 13.26 -17.46 -18.99
CA GLY A 68 13.31 -17.53 -17.53
C GLY A 68 13.35 -16.15 -16.85
N GLU A 69 13.17 -15.06 -17.60
CA GLU A 69 13.30 -13.71 -17.06
C GLU A 69 12.07 -13.31 -16.23
N ILE A 70 12.31 -12.76 -15.04
CA ILE A 70 11.25 -12.21 -14.19
C ILE A 70 10.85 -10.83 -14.67
N MET A 71 9.58 -10.74 -15.08
CA MET A 71 8.96 -9.56 -15.65
C MET A 71 8.35 -8.63 -14.60
N GLY A 72 7.93 -9.18 -13.46
CA GLY A 72 7.23 -8.45 -12.42
C GLY A 72 6.86 -9.31 -11.22
N THR A 73 6.29 -8.68 -10.21
CA THR A 73 5.90 -9.30 -8.94
C THR A 73 4.51 -8.84 -8.49
N THR A 74 3.84 -9.63 -7.66
CA THR A 74 2.58 -9.27 -7.00
C THR A 74 2.42 -10.04 -5.70
N GLY A 75 1.77 -9.45 -4.70
CA GLY A 75 1.64 -10.07 -3.38
C GLY A 75 0.24 -9.98 -2.78
N ILE A 76 0.02 -10.82 -1.77
CA ILE A 76 -1.15 -10.80 -0.89
C ILE A 76 -0.68 -10.92 0.56
N GLU A 77 -1.17 -10.06 1.44
CA GLU A 77 -1.15 -10.27 2.88
C GLU A 77 -2.49 -10.85 3.32
N ALA A 78 -2.47 -11.99 4.02
CA ALA A 78 -3.68 -12.71 4.41
C ALA A 78 -4.54 -11.92 5.41
N ASN A 79 -3.87 -11.26 6.37
CA ASN A 79 -4.49 -10.59 7.49
C ASN A 79 -3.74 -9.29 7.80
N ALA A 80 -4.10 -8.24 7.08
CA ALA A 80 -3.54 -6.92 7.23
C ALA A 80 -3.78 -6.41 8.66
N GLY A 81 -2.73 -5.89 9.28
CA GLY A 81 -2.82 -5.43 10.66
C GLY A 81 -2.61 -6.50 11.73
N HIS A 82 -2.29 -7.76 11.35
CA HIS A 82 -2.19 -8.89 12.30
C HIS A 82 -0.95 -8.80 13.21
N THR A 83 0.23 -8.61 12.60
CA THR A 83 1.50 -8.55 13.33
C THR A 83 1.83 -7.13 13.77
N ARG A 84 1.39 -6.13 13.00
CA ARG A 84 1.64 -4.70 13.25
C ARG A 84 0.39 -3.90 12.94
N PRO A 85 0.07 -2.84 13.69
CA PRO A 85 -1.12 -2.04 13.42
C PRO A 85 -1.08 -1.43 12.01
N LEU A 86 -2.18 -1.59 11.26
CA LEU A 86 -2.39 -0.92 9.98
C LEU A 86 -3.19 0.36 10.20
N TYR A 87 -2.53 1.51 10.08
CA TYR A 87 -3.13 2.81 10.34
C TYR A 87 -3.43 3.58 9.05
N HIS A 88 -4.52 4.34 9.09
CA HIS A 88 -4.95 5.22 8.02
C HIS A 88 -5.48 6.53 8.58
N PHE A 89 -5.55 7.56 7.74
CA PHE A 89 -6.40 8.72 7.99
C PHE A 89 -7.79 8.49 7.37
N ARG A 90 -8.84 8.60 8.20
CA ARG A 90 -10.22 8.72 7.72
C ARG A 90 -10.54 10.18 7.41
N ARG A 91 -11.03 10.45 6.20
CA ARG A 91 -11.59 11.75 5.83
C ARG A 91 -13.00 11.89 6.38
N ASN A 92 -13.19 12.82 7.30
CA ASN A 92 -14.48 13.10 7.94
C ASN A 92 -14.93 14.53 7.62
N THR A 93 -16.24 14.79 7.64
CA THR A 93 -16.78 16.15 7.62
C THR A 93 -17.32 16.53 8.99
N VAL A 94 -16.76 17.55 9.59
CA VAL A 94 -17.22 18.11 10.86
C VAL A 94 -18.06 19.35 10.59
N THR A 95 -19.36 19.29 10.90
CA THR A 95 -20.26 20.44 10.77
C THR A 95 -20.49 21.08 12.14
N ARG A 96 -20.30 22.40 12.22
CA ARG A 96 -20.61 23.24 13.38
C ARG A 96 -21.77 24.15 13.04
N HIS A 97 -22.69 24.28 13.99
CA HIS A 97 -23.87 25.14 13.86
C HIS A 97 -23.95 26.07 15.07
N SER A 98 -23.82 27.37 14.86
CA SER A 98 -24.12 28.39 15.87
C SER A 98 -25.54 28.89 15.65
N ARG A 99 -26.48 28.38 16.45
CA ARG A 99 -27.90 28.76 16.33
C ARG A 99 -28.13 30.25 16.56
N HIS A 100 -27.44 30.83 17.54
CA HIS A 100 -27.59 32.24 17.88
C HIS A 100 -27.04 33.20 16.82
N LEU A 101 -26.11 32.74 15.98
CA LEU A 101 -25.49 33.54 14.91
C LEU A 101 -26.01 33.16 13.52
N ASP A 102 -26.91 32.18 13.42
CA ASP A 102 -27.34 31.56 12.16
C ASP A 102 -26.17 31.14 11.24
N LEU A 103 -25.09 30.65 11.86
CA LEU A 103 -23.88 30.23 11.14
C LEU A 103 -23.77 28.72 11.07
N ARG A 104 -23.61 28.19 9.87
CA ARG A 104 -23.24 26.80 9.61
C ARG A 104 -21.90 26.75 8.88
N ARG A 105 -20.94 26.01 9.46
CA ARG A 105 -19.61 25.79 8.88
C ARG A 105 -19.32 24.29 8.86
N SER A 106 -18.99 23.76 7.70
CA SER A 106 -18.50 22.38 7.54
C SER A 106 -17.02 22.42 7.19
N VAL A 107 -16.21 21.60 7.86
CA VAL A 107 -14.77 21.50 7.62
C VAL A 107 -14.40 20.04 7.54
N GLU A 108 -13.58 19.68 6.55
CA GLU A 108 -13.04 18.33 6.43
C GLU A 108 -11.88 18.14 7.42
N THR A 109 -11.82 16.96 8.02
CA THR A 109 -10.77 16.56 8.97
C THR A 109 -10.22 15.19 8.65
N LEU A 110 -8.93 14.96 8.89
CA LEU A 110 -8.31 13.64 8.90
C LEU A 110 -8.25 13.11 10.33
N THR A 111 -8.72 11.89 10.56
CA THR A 111 -8.64 11.24 11.88
C THR A 111 -7.96 9.89 11.75
N ARG A 112 -6.91 9.66 12.54
CA ARG A 112 -6.18 8.38 12.54
C ARG A 112 -7.11 7.25 12.99
N CYS A 113 -7.06 6.12 12.30
CA CYS A 113 -7.83 4.92 12.64
C CYS A 113 -7.16 3.65 12.09
N SER A 114 -7.62 2.48 12.53
CA SER A 114 -7.16 1.16 12.07
C SER A 114 -8.33 0.31 11.54
N HIS A 115 -9.11 0.88 10.62
CA HIS A 115 -10.40 0.31 10.22
C HIS A 115 -10.31 -1.04 9.50
N TYR A 116 -9.21 -1.27 8.77
CA TYR A 116 -9.02 -2.44 7.92
C TYR A 116 -8.20 -3.56 8.57
N THR A 117 -7.95 -3.50 9.88
CA THR A 117 -7.35 -4.64 10.59
C THR A 117 -8.21 -5.90 10.40
N GLY A 118 -7.60 -7.01 9.99
CA GLY A 118 -8.33 -8.25 9.69
C GLY A 118 -8.71 -8.46 8.23
N TYR A 119 -8.48 -7.48 7.35
CA TYR A 119 -8.78 -7.57 5.93
C TYR A 119 -7.60 -8.23 5.21
N SER A 120 -7.84 -8.88 4.07
CA SER A 120 -6.72 -9.26 3.21
C SER A 120 -6.27 -8.06 2.39
N GLU A 121 -4.98 -7.93 2.14
CA GLU A 121 -4.43 -6.83 1.36
C GLU A 121 -3.74 -7.35 0.09
N ILE A 122 -4.02 -6.73 -1.04
CA ILE A 122 -3.27 -6.96 -2.27
C ILE A 122 -2.15 -5.94 -2.42
N CYS A 123 -0.91 -6.41 -2.40
CA CYS A 123 0.27 -5.55 -2.34
C CYS A 123 1.26 -5.88 -3.46
N SER A 124 2.43 -5.22 -3.43
CA SER A 124 3.61 -5.61 -4.22
C SER A 124 3.41 -5.75 -5.74
N LEU A 125 2.39 -5.11 -6.33
CA LEU A 125 2.13 -5.19 -7.77
C LEU A 125 3.11 -4.29 -8.54
N TYR A 126 4.04 -4.90 -9.25
CA TYR A 126 4.98 -4.18 -10.12
C TYR A 126 5.27 -4.97 -11.39
N LEU A 127 5.21 -4.30 -12.54
CA LEU A 127 5.62 -4.83 -13.84
C LEU A 127 6.70 -3.92 -14.42
N ARG A 128 7.89 -4.49 -14.68
CA ARG A 128 9.05 -3.74 -15.16
C ARG A 128 8.73 -3.07 -16.51
N PRO A 129 9.16 -1.83 -16.76
CA PRO A 129 8.75 -1.04 -17.92
C PRO A 129 8.87 -1.72 -19.28
N GLU A 130 9.96 -2.43 -19.53
CA GLU A 130 10.29 -3.17 -20.74
C GLU A 130 9.32 -4.34 -21.03
N PHE A 131 8.63 -4.84 -19.99
CA PHE A 131 7.66 -5.93 -20.09
C PHE A 131 6.21 -5.45 -20.13
N ARG A 132 5.98 -4.13 -20.18
CA ARG A 132 4.63 -3.55 -20.26
C ARG A 132 4.03 -3.76 -21.64
N ARG A 133 3.37 -4.89 -21.80
CA ARG A 133 2.62 -5.30 -22.99
C ARG A 133 1.15 -5.60 -22.64
N PRO A 134 0.24 -5.62 -23.64
CA PRO A 134 -1.16 -5.94 -23.39
C PRO A 134 -1.32 -7.21 -22.55
N HIS A 135 -2.29 -7.18 -21.62
CA HIS A 135 -2.66 -8.28 -20.71
C HIS A 135 -1.64 -8.68 -19.64
N ALA A 136 -0.34 -8.40 -19.76
CA ALA A 136 0.65 -8.80 -18.75
C ALA A 136 0.32 -8.25 -17.35
N GLY A 137 0.03 -6.94 -17.24
CA GLY A 137 -0.35 -6.34 -15.95
C GLY A 137 -1.71 -6.82 -15.42
N LYS A 138 -2.66 -7.18 -16.30
CA LYS A 138 -3.96 -7.73 -15.90
C LYS A 138 -3.79 -9.15 -15.34
N LEU A 139 -3.00 -9.99 -16.01
CA LEU A 139 -2.67 -11.32 -15.55
C LEU A 139 -2.01 -11.26 -14.18
N LEU A 140 -0.97 -10.43 -14.06
CA LEU A 140 -0.23 -10.25 -12.81
C LEU A 140 -1.11 -9.72 -11.68
N SER A 141 -2.06 -8.81 -11.95
CA SER A 141 -2.99 -8.34 -10.91
C SER A 141 -4.02 -9.41 -10.50
N ARG A 142 -4.64 -10.08 -11.49
CA ARG A 142 -5.79 -10.98 -11.28
C ARG A 142 -5.44 -12.32 -10.67
N VAL A 143 -4.20 -12.78 -10.79
CA VAL A 143 -3.78 -14.04 -10.19
C VAL A 143 -4.00 -14.05 -8.67
N ARG A 144 -3.93 -12.87 -8.03
CA ARG A 144 -4.23 -12.72 -6.60
C ARG A 144 -5.67 -13.12 -6.27
N PHE A 145 -6.64 -12.62 -7.03
CA PHE A 145 -8.05 -12.95 -6.84
C PHE A 145 -8.35 -14.40 -7.18
N LEU A 146 -7.71 -14.95 -8.21
CA LEU A 146 -7.82 -16.37 -8.54
C LEU A 146 -7.30 -17.24 -7.39
N PHE A 147 -6.15 -16.88 -6.81
CA PHE A 147 -5.58 -17.59 -5.67
C PHE A 147 -6.48 -17.52 -4.43
N MET A 148 -7.04 -16.34 -4.12
CA MET A 148 -8.01 -16.18 -3.05
C MET A 148 -9.27 -17.03 -3.27
N ALA A 149 -9.79 -17.07 -4.49
CA ALA A 149 -10.96 -17.87 -4.84
C ALA A 149 -10.72 -19.38 -4.74
N LEU A 150 -9.49 -19.84 -5.00
CA LEU A 150 -9.11 -21.25 -4.89
C LEU A 150 -8.82 -21.69 -3.45
N HIS A 151 -8.49 -20.74 -2.57
CA HIS A 151 -8.14 -21.01 -1.17
C HIS A 151 -8.81 -20.01 -0.21
N PRO A 152 -10.15 -19.92 -0.20
CA PRO A 152 -10.87 -18.89 0.53
C PRO A 152 -10.59 -18.90 2.05
N GLU A 153 -10.30 -20.06 2.62
CA GLU A 153 -9.98 -20.23 4.06
C GLU A 153 -8.71 -19.48 4.50
N ARG A 154 -7.87 -19.08 3.55
CA ARG A 154 -6.64 -18.31 3.80
C ARG A 154 -6.87 -16.81 3.88
N PHE A 155 -8.05 -16.33 3.49
CA PHE A 155 -8.29 -14.89 3.30
C PHE A 155 -9.54 -14.40 4.02
N SER A 156 -9.60 -13.08 4.20
CA SER A 156 -10.78 -12.38 4.70
C SER A 156 -11.82 -12.24 3.59
N ASP A 157 -13.09 -12.14 3.95
CA ASP A 157 -14.18 -11.84 3.01
C ASP A 157 -14.05 -10.46 2.37
N ASN A 158 -13.19 -9.59 2.93
CA ASN A 158 -12.92 -8.26 2.42
C ASN A 158 -11.45 -8.09 2.06
N VAL A 159 -11.23 -7.45 0.90
CA VAL A 159 -9.90 -7.18 0.36
C VAL A 159 -9.69 -5.68 0.21
N ILE A 160 -8.52 -5.19 0.61
CA ILE A 160 -8.08 -3.80 0.44
C ILE A 160 -6.85 -3.72 -0.47
N ALA A 161 -6.58 -2.52 -0.98
CA ALA A 161 -5.37 -2.21 -1.72
C ALA A 161 -4.88 -0.82 -1.32
N GLU A 162 -3.70 -0.71 -0.71
CA GLU A 162 -3.10 0.59 -0.43
C GLU A 162 -2.41 1.12 -1.69
N MET A 163 -2.98 2.18 -2.25
CA MET A 163 -2.49 2.74 -3.52
C MET A 163 -1.51 3.86 -3.23
N ARG A 164 -0.24 3.68 -3.65
CA ARG A 164 0.80 4.72 -3.54
C ARG A 164 0.29 6.10 -3.97
N GLY A 165 0.41 7.06 -3.07
CA GLY A 165 0.00 8.45 -3.23
C GLY A 165 0.99 9.29 -4.03
N VAL A 166 0.73 10.60 -4.11
CA VAL A 166 1.52 11.50 -4.96
C VAL A 166 2.87 11.81 -4.31
N SER A 167 3.94 11.55 -5.08
CA SER A 167 5.31 12.01 -4.85
C SER A 167 5.80 12.74 -6.10
N ASP A 168 6.69 13.71 -5.94
CA ASP A 168 7.35 14.38 -7.06
C ASP A 168 8.53 13.56 -7.63
N ALA A 169 9.22 14.12 -8.64
CA ALA A 169 10.36 13.48 -9.29
C ALA A 169 11.58 13.31 -8.37
N SER A 170 11.66 14.07 -7.28
CA SER A 170 12.67 13.91 -6.24
C SER A 170 12.26 12.94 -5.13
N GLY A 171 11.10 12.29 -5.27
CA GLY A 171 10.57 11.34 -4.31
C GLY A 171 9.78 11.97 -3.17
N GLN A 172 9.60 13.30 -3.14
CA GLN A 172 8.97 13.98 -2.01
C GLN A 172 7.45 14.01 -2.13
N SER A 173 6.75 13.70 -1.04
CA SER A 173 5.29 13.83 -0.97
C SER A 173 4.89 15.23 -0.50
N PRO A 174 4.01 15.96 -1.21
CA PRO A 174 3.45 17.22 -0.74
C PRO A 174 2.71 17.08 0.60
N PHE A 175 2.05 15.94 0.83
CA PHE A 175 1.38 15.65 2.08
C PHE A 175 2.38 15.45 3.22
N TRP A 176 3.40 14.62 3.00
CA TRP A 176 4.46 14.42 3.99
C TRP A 176 5.20 15.71 4.33
N ASN A 177 5.51 16.55 3.33
CA ASN A 177 6.19 17.82 3.56
C ASN A 177 5.41 18.72 4.53
N TRP A 178 4.08 18.74 4.42
CA TRP A 178 3.24 19.47 5.36
C TRP A 178 3.23 18.82 6.74
N LEU A 179 3.10 17.49 6.85
CA LEU A 179 3.20 16.78 8.13
C LEU A 179 4.55 17.02 8.81
N LYS A 180 5.64 16.94 8.05
CA LYS A 180 7.00 17.14 8.54
C LYS A 180 7.18 18.52 9.16
N ALA A 181 6.72 19.56 8.47
CA ALA A 181 6.86 20.94 8.92
C ALA A 181 6.09 21.25 10.22
N HIS A 182 5.12 20.41 10.62
CA HIS A 182 4.22 20.70 11.74
C HIS A 182 4.25 19.67 12.88
N PHE A 183 4.63 18.42 12.60
CA PHE A 183 4.44 17.32 13.56
C PHE A 183 5.63 16.36 13.65
N VAL A 184 6.30 16.04 12.54
CA VAL A 184 7.27 14.93 12.49
C VAL A 184 8.58 15.39 11.85
N ASP A 185 9.65 15.60 12.62
CA ASP A 185 10.96 15.98 12.07
C ASP A 185 11.70 14.77 11.46
N MET A 186 11.16 14.22 10.37
CA MET A 186 11.69 13.06 9.65
C MET A 186 11.44 13.20 8.14
N ASP A 187 12.44 12.86 7.34
CA ASP A 187 12.31 12.83 5.87
C ASP A 187 11.41 11.69 5.39
N PHE A 188 10.73 11.92 4.25
CA PHE A 188 9.77 10.95 3.68
C PHE A 188 10.44 9.61 3.36
N ASP A 189 11.62 9.62 2.74
CA ASP A 189 12.38 8.41 2.43
C ASP A 189 12.77 7.64 3.69
N ARG A 190 13.08 8.35 4.78
CA ARG A 190 13.40 7.71 6.06
C ARG A 190 12.16 7.07 6.67
N ALA A 191 11.03 7.77 6.68
CA ALA A 191 9.77 7.25 7.22
C ALA A 191 9.30 6.01 6.45
N THR A 192 9.29 6.08 5.11
CA THR A 192 8.88 4.97 4.25
C THR A 192 9.84 3.78 4.34
N HIS A 193 11.15 4.02 4.46
CA HIS A 193 12.12 2.95 4.72
C HIS A 193 11.92 2.28 6.09
N LEU A 194 11.65 3.04 7.16
CA LEU A 194 11.36 2.46 8.47
C LEU A 194 10.12 1.56 8.41
N VAL A 195 9.02 2.04 7.81
CA VAL A 195 7.81 1.22 7.61
C VAL A 195 8.11 -0.02 6.79
N GLY A 196 8.83 0.14 5.68
CA GLY A 196 9.15 -0.95 4.76
C GLY A 196 10.12 -2.01 5.31
N THR A 197 10.99 -1.63 6.24
CA THR A 197 11.81 -2.58 7.04
C THR A 197 11.03 -3.18 8.22
N GLY A 198 9.84 -2.66 8.50
CA GLY A 198 8.92 -3.16 9.52
C GLY A 198 8.97 -2.45 10.86
N TYR A 199 9.69 -1.33 10.96
CA TYR A 199 9.69 -0.50 12.16
C TYR A 199 8.54 0.50 12.10
N THR A 200 7.43 0.20 12.77
CA THR A 200 6.22 1.02 12.78
C THR A 200 5.95 1.74 14.11
N ASP A 201 6.75 1.47 15.14
CA ASP A 201 6.51 1.99 16.51
C ASP A 201 6.52 3.52 16.56
N PHE A 202 7.34 4.15 15.72
CA PHE A 202 7.41 5.61 15.60
C PHE A 202 6.08 6.25 15.18
N ILE A 203 5.16 5.49 14.56
CA ILE A 203 3.86 6.01 14.12
C ILE A 203 3.05 6.44 15.34
N ASP A 204 3.01 5.61 16.39
CA ASP A 204 2.28 5.95 17.62
C ASP A 204 2.96 7.04 18.44
N GLU A 205 4.29 7.16 18.32
CA GLU A 205 5.09 8.16 19.04
C GLU A 205 5.04 9.55 18.38
N LEU A 206 5.01 9.61 17.05
CA LEU A 206 5.19 10.85 16.29
C LEU A 206 3.94 11.33 15.56
N MET A 207 3.00 10.44 15.21
CA MET A 207 1.82 10.87 14.44
C MET A 207 0.81 11.63 15.29
N PRO A 208 0.15 12.66 14.72
CA PRO A 208 -0.88 13.41 15.42
C PRO A 208 -2.03 12.50 15.92
N SER A 209 -2.28 12.56 17.23
CA SER A 209 -3.37 11.82 17.88
C SER A 209 -4.74 12.51 17.78
N HIS A 210 -4.76 13.78 17.37
CA HIS A 210 -5.99 14.57 17.22
C HIS A 210 -6.35 14.81 15.74
N PRO A 211 -7.64 15.05 15.43
CA PRO A 211 -8.06 15.30 14.05
C PRO A 211 -7.33 16.49 13.41
N LEU A 212 -6.81 16.28 12.21
CA LEU A 212 -6.15 17.31 11.42
C LEU A 212 -7.18 18.03 10.54
N TYR A 213 -7.36 19.32 10.72
CA TYR A 213 -8.25 20.11 9.87
C TYR A 213 -7.59 20.37 8.52
N THR A 214 -8.20 19.90 7.43
CA THR A 214 -7.59 20.02 6.09
C THR A 214 -7.54 21.47 5.59
N CYS A 215 -8.32 22.37 6.19
CA CYS A 215 -8.23 23.79 5.89
C CYS A 215 -6.93 24.45 6.37
N LEU A 216 -6.21 23.84 7.33
CA LEU A 216 -4.90 24.29 7.82
C LEU A 216 -3.74 23.75 6.99
N MET A 217 -4.02 22.84 6.04
CA MET A 217 -3.01 22.30 5.14
C MET A 217 -2.62 23.31 4.06
N SER A 218 -1.38 23.19 3.59
CA SER A 218 -0.98 23.86 2.34
C SER A 218 -1.88 23.43 1.19
N GLN A 219 -1.95 24.25 0.15
CA GLN A 219 -2.79 23.94 -1.00
C GLN A 219 -2.34 22.65 -1.69
N GLU A 220 -1.03 22.45 -1.76
CA GLU A 220 -0.37 21.30 -2.38
C GLU A 220 -0.65 20.01 -1.60
N ALA A 221 -0.54 20.03 -0.26
CA ALA A 221 -0.82 18.87 0.58
C ALA A 221 -2.30 18.46 0.50
N ARG A 222 -3.20 19.43 0.50
CA ARG A 222 -4.64 19.17 0.38
C ARG A 222 -5.04 18.66 -1.01
N ALA A 223 -4.36 19.12 -2.07
CA ALA A 223 -4.66 18.71 -3.44
C ALA A 223 -4.34 17.23 -3.72
N VAL A 224 -3.44 16.62 -2.95
CA VAL A 224 -3.03 15.22 -3.13
C VAL A 224 -3.80 14.22 -2.26
N LEU A 225 -4.72 14.68 -1.40
CA LEU A 225 -5.50 13.78 -0.52
C LEU A 225 -6.36 12.79 -1.34
N GLY A 226 -6.06 11.50 -1.21
CA GLY A 226 -6.72 10.42 -1.95
C GLY A 226 -6.32 10.35 -3.43
N GLN A 227 -5.25 11.02 -3.84
CA GLN A 227 -4.74 10.96 -5.20
C GLN A 227 -3.62 9.94 -5.32
N VAL A 228 -3.65 9.11 -6.35
CA VAL A 228 -2.59 8.14 -6.65
C VAL A 228 -1.44 8.78 -7.43
N HIS A 229 -0.24 8.24 -7.27
CA HIS A 229 0.91 8.55 -8.13
C HIS A 229 0.57 8.28 -9.61
N ASN A 230 1.19 9.02 -10.53
CA ASN A 230 0.95 8.85 -11.96
C ASN A 230 1.27 7.43 -12.45
N LEU A 231 2.32 6.81 -11.92
CA LEU A 231 2.68 5.41 -12.22
C LEU A 231 1.72 4.38 -11.62
N THR A 232 0.90 4.77 -10.65
CA THR A 232 -0.07 3.91 -9.96
C THR A 232 -1.44 3.90 -10.66
N ARG A 233 -1.75 4.94 -11.47
CA ARG A 233 -3.04 5.07 -12.19
C ARG A 233 -3.45 3.83 -13.00
N PRO A 234 -2.55 3.12 -13.72
CA PRO A 234 -2.93 1.91 -14.45
C PRO A 234 -3.37 0.77 -13.52
N ALA A 235 -2.72 0.62 -12.36
CA ALA A 235 -3.08 -0.39 -11.38
C ALA A 235 -4.45 -0.07 -10.75
N LEU A 236 -4.70 1.21 -10.40
CA LEU A 236 -5.99 1.66 -9.89
C LEU A 236 -7.14 1.28 -10.83
N ARG A 237 -7.00 1.58 -12.12
CA ARG A 237 -8.01 1.25 -13.14
C ARG A 237 -8.29 -0.25 -13.23
N ILE A 238 -7.28 -1.10 -13.04
CA ILE A 238 -7.49 -2.55 -13.01
C ILE A 238 -8.40 -2.89 -11.82
N LEU A 239 -8.10 -2.36 -10.63
CA LEU A 239 -8.89 -2.64 -9.43
C LEU A 239 -10.33 -2.09 -9.51
N GLU A 240 -10.51 -0.89 -10.06
CA GLU A 240 -11.84 -0.32 -10.31
C GLU A 240 -12.66 -1.24 -11.23
N THR A 241 -12.05 -1.86 -12.24
CA THR A 241 -12.74 -2.83 -13.10
C THR A 241 -13.05 -4.17 -12.42
N GLU A 242 -12.36 -4.50 -11.32
CA GLU A 242 -12.69 -5.64 -10.46
C GLU A 242 -13.70 -5.29 -9.36
N GLY A 243 -14.17 -4.03 -9.29
CA GLY A 243 -15.18 -3.57 -8.33
C GLY A 243 -14.63 -2.98 -7.04
N PHE A 244 -13.33 -2.65 -6.98
CA PHE A 244 -12.79 -1.91 -5.84
C PHE A 244 -13.31 -0.46 -5.83
N GLU A 245 -13.61 0.04 -4.64
CA GLU A 245 -14.13 1.39 -4.43
C GLU A 245 -13.36 2.07 -3.28
N HIS A 246 -13.03 3.35 -3.46
CA HIS A 246 -12.41 4.15 -2.40
C HIS A 246 -13.44 4.51 -1.32
N LYS A 247 -13.18 4.13 -0.06
CA LYS A 247 -14.10 4.37 1.07
C LYS A 247 -13.67 5.51 1.99
N GLY A 248 -12.88 6.47 1.48
CA GLY A 248 -12.51 7.69 2.21
C GLY A 248 -11.40 7.52 3.25
N LEU A 249 -10.65 6.42 3.16
CA LEU A 249 -9.42 6.19 3.93
C LEU A 249 -8.21 6.51 3.04
N ILE A 250 -7.18 7.09 3.64
CA ILE A 250 -5.94 7.45 2.95
C ILE A 250 -4.73 7.09 3.82
N ASP A 251 -3.60 6.82 3.16
CA ASP A 251 -2.31 6.50 3.77
C ASP A 251 -1.82 7.65 4.69
N LEU A 252 -1.06 7.28 5.73
CA LEU A 252 -0.52 8.23 6.71
C LEU A 252 0.65 9.07 6.19
N PHE A 253 1.33 8.61 5.15
CA PHE A 253 2.61 9.19 4.69
C PHE A 253 2.44 9.99 3.41
N ASP A 254 1.77 9.44 2.40
CA ASP A 254 1.62 10.07 1.09
C ASP A 254 0.17 10.42 0.70
N ALA A 255 -0.77 10.14 1.60
CA ALA A 255 -2.21 10.36 1.42
C ALA A 255 -2.82 9.63 0.20
N GLY A 256 -2.18 8.56 -0.28
CA GLY A 256 -2.72 7.66 -1.27
C GLY A 256 -4.02 7.00 -0.79
N PRO A 257 -4.97 6.69 -1.68
CA PRO A 257 -6.25 6.08 -1.30
C PRO A 257 -6.10 4.59 -0.98
N THR A 258 -6.95 4.12 -0.06
CA THR A 258 -7.18 2.70 0.22
C THR A 258 -8.59 2.27 -0.17
#